data_AF-A0A0W0S6S0-F1
#
_entry.id   AF-A0A0W0S6S0-F1
#
_cell.length_a   1.000
_cell.length_b   1.000
_cell.length_c   1.000
_cell.angle_alpha   90.00
_cell.angle_beta   90.00
_cell.angle_gamma   90.00
#
_symmetry.space_group_name_H-M   'P 1'
#
loop_
_entity.id
_entity.type
_entity.pdbx_description
1 polymer ?
#
loop_
_entity_poly.entity_id
_entity_poly.type
_entity_poly.pdbx_seq_one_letter_code
_entity_poly.pdbx_strand_id
1 'polypeptide(L)'
;MTYGDIARLAGHPRGARGVGWLLHSCTQSHNLPWQRVLKSGGKLSFSADTPLYFLQQDLLEKEDIIIVNGRVDLKIYSWDGKP
;
A
#
# COMPACT_ATOMS: atom_id res chain seq x y z
N MET A 1 -3.95 1.73 -3.58
CA MET A 1 -3.49 0.76 -4.60
C MET A 1 -2.93 -0.48 -3.91
N THR A 2 -3.04 -1.70 -4.47
CA THR A 2 -2.48 -2.90 -3.82
C THR A 2 -1.15 -3.36 -4.43
N TYR A 3 -0.34 -4.14 -3.70
CA TYR A 3 0.86 -4.79 -4.25
C TYR A 3 0.56 -5.64 -5.48
N GLY A 4 -0.61 -6.28 -5.52
CA GLY A 4 -1.06 -7.08 -6.67
C GLY A 4 -1.38 -6.20 -7.88
N ASP A 5 -1.98 -5.03 -7.65
CA ASP A 5 -2.26 -4.07 -8.72
C ASP A 5 -0.97 -3.54 -9.35
N ILE A 6 0.00 -3.13 -8.52
CA ILE A 6 1.31 -2.66 -9.00
C ILE A 6 1.98 -3.76 -9.82
N ALA A 7 1.97 -5.00 -9.32
CA ALA A 7 2.57 -6.13 -10.02
C ALA A 7 1.87 -6.41 -11.36
N ARG A 8 0.54 -6.33 -11.40
CA ARG A 8 -0.27 -6.47 -12.62
C ARG A 8 0.03 -5.37 -13.63
N LEU A 9 0.11 -4.12 -13.19
CA LEU A 9 0.43 -2.96 -14.03
C LEU A 9 1.85 -3.05 -14.58
N ALA A 10 2.78 -3.57 -13.80
CA ALA A 10 4.16 -3.83 -14.22
C ALA A 10 4.31 -5.06 -15.14
N GLY A 11 3.22 -5.69 -15.58
CA GLY A 11 3.26 -6.87 -16.47
C GLY A 11 3.62 -8.18 -15.76
N HIS A 12 3.74 -8.18 -14.43
CA HIS A 12 4.10 -9.34 -13.62
C HIS A 12 3.01 -9.64 -12.57
N PRO A 13 1.84 -10.20 -12.95
CA PRO A 13 0.70 -10.36 -12.04
C PRO A 13 0.97 -11.23 -10.79
N ARG A 14 2.01 -12.06 -10.79
CA ARG A 14 2.45 -12.86 -9.62
C ARG A 14 3.63 -12.23 -8.85
N GLY A 15 4.04 -11.03 -9.23
CA GLY A 15 5.21 -10.32 -8.73
C GLY A 15 4.99 -9.50 -7.46
N ALA A 16 3.84 -9.61 -6.79
CA ALA A 16 3.50 -8.79 -5.61
C ALA A 16 4.56 -8.83 -4.49
N ARG A 17 5.20 -10.00 -4.28
CA ARG A 17 6.32 -10.11 -3.33
C ARG A 17 7.55 -9.30 -3.76
N GLY A 18 7.85 -9.29 -5.06
CA GLY A 18 8.94 -8.49 -5.62
C GLY A 18 8.70 -6.99 -5.45
N VAL A 19 7.45 -6.54 -5.62
CA VAL A 19 7.06 -5.15 -5.35
C VAL A 19 7.30 -4.79 -3.88
N GLY A 20 6.97 -5.70 -2.95
CA GLY A 20 7.25 -5.51 -1.52
C GLY A 20 8.75 -5.35 -1.22
N TRP A 21 9.59 -6.19 -1.83
CA TRP A 21 11.05 -6.10 -1.73
C TRP A 21 11.59 -4.79 -2.30
N LEU A 22 11.14 -4.40 -3.50
CA LEU A 22 11.51 -3.15 -4.15
C LEU A 22 11.14 -1.94 -3.29
N LEU A 23 9.91 -1.90 -2.76
CA LEU A 23 9.50 -0.83 -1.87
C LEU A 23 10.37 -0.82 -0.61
N HIS A 24 10.61 -1.96 0.02
CA HIS A 24 11.47 -2.01 1.20
C HIS A 24 12.88 -1.46 0.93
N SER A 25 13.52 -1.88 -0.17
CA SER A 25 14.88 -1.48 -0.52
C SER A 25 15.00 -0.05 -1.07
N CYS A 26 13.99 0.43 -1.79
CA CYS A 26 14.05 1.71 -2.51
C CYS A 26 13.36 2.87 -1.78
N THR A 27 12.55 2.59 -0.76
CA THR A 27 11.79 3.63 -0.04
C THR A 27 12.70 4.72 0.49
N GLN A 28 13.78 4.35 1.17
CA GLN A 28 14.67 5.33 1.82
C GLN A 28 15.45 6.15 0.79
N SER A 29 15.87 5.52 -0.32
CA SER A 29 16.68 6.16 -1.36
C SER A 29 15.88 7.06 -2.30
N HIS A 30 14.59 6.76 -2.51
CA HIS A 30 13.76 7.46 -3.50
C HIS A 30 12.54 8.17 -2.88
N ASN A 31 12.44 8.21 -1.55
CA ASN A 31 11.33 8.80 -0.81
C ASN A 31 9.95 8.35 -1.35
N LEU A 32 9.82 7.05 -1.61
CA LEU A 32 8.62 6.49 -2.24
C LEU A 32 7.44 6.50 -1.26
N PRO A 33 6.21 6.79 -1.72
CA PRO A 33 5.01 6.79 -0.88
C PRO A 33 4.52 5.36 -0.61
N TRP A 34 5.33 4.57 0.08
CA TRP A 34 5.05 3.17 0.38
C TRP A 34 3.76 2.99 1.19
N GLN A 35 3.36 4.00 1.98
CA GLN A 35 2.15 3.96 2.81
C GLN A 35 0.87 3.73 1.98
N ARG A 36 0.86 4.18 0.71
CA ARG A 36 -0.28 4.05 -0.21
C ARG A 36 -0.47 2.64 -0.77
N VAL A 37 0.51 1.77 -0.55
CA VAL A 37 0.52 0.41 -1.05
C VAL A 37 0.01 -0.54 0.02
N LEU A 38 -1.14 -1.13 -0.26
CA LEU A 38 -1.88 -1.98 0.67
C LEU A 38 -1.78 -3.47 0.26
N LYS A 39 -2.07 -4.35 1.22
CA LYS A 39 -2.28 -5.78 0.94
C LYS A 39 -3.59 -5.98 0.17
N SER A 40 -3.78 -7.20 -0.33
CA SER A 40 -5.02 -7.61 -0.97
C SER A 40 -6.23 -7.34 -0.06
N GLY A 41 -7.31 -6.82 -0.66
CA GLY A 41 -8.53 -6.47 0.06
C GLY A 41 -8.42 -5.23 0.96
N GLY A 42 -7.44 -4.35 0.71
CA GLY A 42 -7.35 -3.03 1.35
C GLY A 42 -6.77 -3.04 2.75
N LYS A 43 -6.18 -4.17 3.17
CA LYS A 43 -5.56 -4.29 4.50
C LYS A 43 -4.24 -3.51 4.57
N LEU A 44 -3.97 -2.92 5.73
CA LEU A 44 -2.66 -2.36 6.04
C LEU A 44 -1.55 -3.42 5.90
N SER A 45 -0.36 -2.96 5.52
CA SER A 45 0.74 -3.83 5.09
C SER A 45 1.47 -4.47 6.27
N PHE A 46 1.39 -3.84 7.44
CA PHE A 46 2.05 -4.31 8.67
C PHE A 46 1.06 -5.01 9.60
N SER A 47 1.60 -5.79 10.54
CA SER A 47 0.80 -6.44 11.58
C SER A 47 0.19 -5.38 12.49
N ALA A 48 -1.03 -5.62 12.97
CA ALA A 48 -1.69 -4.75 13.94
C ALA A 48 -0.76 -4.48 15.14
N ASP A 49 -0.91 -3.29 15.73
CA ASP A 49 -0.20 -2.85 16.93
C ASP A 49 1.33 -2.73 16.80
N THR A 50 1.86 -2.77 15.58
CA THR A 50 3.28 -2.49 15.33
C THR A 50 3.52 -1.01 15.05
N PRO A 51 4.72 -0.46 15.35
CA PRO A 51 5.03 0.94 15.04
C PRO A 51 4.83 1.29 13.57
N LEU A 52 5.15 0.36 12.66
CA LEU A 52 4.96 0.55 11.21
C LEU A 52 3.49 0.54 10.80
N TYR A 53 2.64 -0.20 11.51
CA TYR A 53 1.19 -0.17 11.31
C TYR A 53 0.62 1.21 11.67
N PHE A 54 0.97 1.74 12.84
CA PHE A 54 0.52 3.07 13.25
C PHE A 54 1.08 4.18 12.35
N LEU A 55 2.34 4.07 11.92
CA LEU A 55 2.93 5.00 10.96
C LEU A 55 2.20 4.97 9.62
N GLN A 56 1.90 3.78 9.09
CA GLN A 56 1.15 3.66 7.85
C GLN A 56 -0.25 4.27 7.99
N GLN A 57 -0.91 4.01 9.11
CA GLN A 57 -2.23 4.56 9.42
C GLN A 57 -2.20 6.08 9.47
N ASP A 58 -1.30 6.68 10.26
CA ASP A 58 -1.16 8.13 10.41
C ASP A 58 -0.86 8.82 9.07
N LEU A 59 0.01 8.24 8.24
CA LEU A 59 0.31 8.80 6.93
C LEU A 59 -0.89 8.75 5.97
N LEU A 60 -1.68 7.69 6.02
CA LEU A 60 -2.89 7.57 5.20
C LEU A 60 -4.00 8.51 5.70
N GLU A 61 -4.17 8.64 7.01
CA GLU A 61 -5.14 9.56 7.62
C GLU A 61 -4.80 11.03 7.32
N LYS A 62 -3.51 11.38 7.24
CA LYS A 62 -3.04 12.70 6.78
C LYS A 62 -3.36 12.99 5.30
N GLU A 63 -3.62 11.95 4.52
CA GLU A 63 -4.09 12.05 3.14
C GLU A 63 -5.62 11.96 3.03
N ASP A 64 -6.33 12.14 4.16
CA ASP A 64 -7.79 12.04 4.28
C ASP A 64 -8.35 10.65 3.93
N ILE A 65 -7.52 9.60 4.04
CA ILE A 65 -7.93 8.22 3.77
C ILE A 65 -8.51 7.60 5.04
N ILE A 66 -9.79 7.22 4.97
CA ILE A 66 -10.49 6.59 6.09
C ILE A 66 -10.08 5.12 6.20
N ILE A 67 -9.60 4.73 7.40
CA ILE A 67 -9.26 3.35 7.75
C ILE A 67 -10.27 2.84 8.78
N VAL A 68 -10.89 1.71 8.47
CA VAL A 68 -11.85 1.02 9.36
C VAL A 68 -11.33 -0.37 9.66
N ASN A 69 -11.07 -0.68 10.94
CA ASN A 69 -10.55 -1.98 11.39
C ASN A 69 -9.29 -2.43 10.61
N GLY A 70 -8.35 -1.52 10.39
CA GLY A 70 -7.11 -1.77 9.65
C GLY A 70 -7.28 -2.04 8.17
N ARG A 71 -8.41 -1.63 7.59
CA ARG A 71 -8.75 -1.75 6.17
C ARG A 71 -9.16 -0.41 5.59
N VAL A 72 -8.70 -0.16 4.37
CA VAL A 72 -9.15 0.93 3.51
C VAL A 72 -10.17 0.39 2.51
N ASP A 73 -11.24 1.14 2.27
CA ASP A 73 -12.18 0.77 1.22
C ASP A 73 -11.58 1.02 -0.16
N LEU A 74 -11.11 -0.05 -0.79
CA LEU A 74 -10.55 0.01 -2.13
C LEU A 74 -11.60 0.42 -3.17
N LYS A 75 -12.90 0.30 -2.94
CA LYS A 75 -13.88 0.81 -3.93
C LYS A 75 -13.85 2.33 -4.04
N ILE A 76 -13.53 2.99 -2.93
CA ILE A 76 -13.48 4.46 -2.82
C ILE A 76 -12.08 4.96 -3.20
N TYR A 77 -11.04 4.30 -2.69
CA TYR A 77 -9.65 4.77 -2.78
C TYR A 77 -8.75 3.93 -3.71
N SER A 78 -9.30 2.97 -4.47
CA SER A 78 -8.49 2.27 -5.46
C SER A 78 -8.13 3.21 -6.60
N TRP A 79 -6.91 3.06 -7.07
CA TRP A 79 -6.46 3.69 -8.29
C TRP A 79 -7.17 3.03 -9.47
N ASP A 80 -7.72 3.84 -10.38
CA ASP A 80 -8.57 3.41 -11.50
C ASP A 80 -7.78 3.00 -12.76
N GLY A 81 -6.45 2.98 -12.67
CA GLY A 81 -5.60 2.58 -13.78
C GLY A 81 -5.33 3.69 -14.80
N LYS A 82 -5.84 4.91 -14.59
CA LYS A 82 -5.60 6.03 -15.50
C LYS A 82 -4.36 6.82 -15.06
N PRO A 83 -3.39 7.04 -15.96
CA PRO A 83 -2.23 7.88 -15.70
C PRO A 83 -2.61 9.35 -15.53
#